data_AF-A0A2N4WYS2-F1
#
_entry.id   AF-A0A2N4WYS2-F1
#
_cell.length_a   1.000
_cell.length_b   1.000
_cell.length_c   1.000
_cell.angle_alpha   90.00
_cell.angle_beta   90.00
_cell.angle_gamma   90.00
#
_symmetry.space_group_name_H-M   'P 1'
#
loop_
_entity.id
_entity.type
_entity.pdbx_description
1 polymer ?
#
loop_
_entity_poly.entity_id
_entity_poly.type
_entity_poly.pdbx_seq_one_letter_code
_entity_poly.pdbx_strand_id
1 'polypeptide(L)'
;MMPISASMLYNLVQCPKRVALDLFGDPSIRDEVSSFVQLLWEQGAAYEQKVMASGAHQALDLSAFEGQEKERLTLEAMKRGEALIYAGRISADDLVGIPDLLRKVVGGYVPIDIKSGTGKEGGGDDDDEKPKLPYAVQLCLYVDVLERLGYSAGRQAWIYDVRGEEVLYDLDAPRGPKGKQTIWEEYLDRLTEARRIVASGGLCRGALSAKCKECHWRSACSMELKSSDDLTLIPQLGRALRDVMVDTIGSVGEFALCDPEAFVVGKKTVFSGIGPDRLRKFHLRARLLTDPDAQPMLTGVVSLPRSEVELFFDIEVDTMRVT
;
A
#
# COMPACT_ATOMS: atom_id res chain seq x y z
N MET A 1 -23.82 3.66 -6.99
CA MET A 1 -22.70 3.76 -6.01
C MET A 1 -21.41 3.50 -6.79
N MET A 2 -20.31 4.23 -6.54
CA MET A 2 -19.04 3.94 -7.22
C MET A 2 -18.54 2.55 -6.80
N PRO A 3 -18.16 1.68 -7.76
CA PRO A 3 -17.69 0.34 -7.42
C PRO A 3 -16.30 0.42 -6.78
N ILE A 4 -16.04 -0.46 -5.83
CA ILE A 4 -14.75 -0.66 -5.18
C ILE A 4 -13.97 -1.67 -6.01
N SER A 5 -12.85 -1.23 -6.57
CA SER A 5 -11.97 -2.08 -7.36
C SER A 5 -10.82 -2.67 -6.55
N ALA A 6 -10.23 -3.75 -7.06
CA ALA A 6 -9.02 -4.33 -6.49
C ALA A 6 -7.84 -3.33 -6.49
N SER A 7 -7.74 -2.49 -7.53
CA SER A 7 -6.74 -1.40 -7.60
C SER A 7 -6.97 -0.31 -6.55
N MET A 8 -8.22 -0.03 -6.18
CA MET A 8 -8.52 0.88 -5.07
C MET A 8 -8.02 0.31 -3.75
N LEU A 9 -8.26 -0.97 -3.46
CA LEU A 9 -7.77 -1.61 -2.23
C LEU A 9 -6.25 -1.71 -2.19
N TYR A 10 -5.62 -2.01 -3.33
CA TYR A 10 -4.17 -1.95 -3.47
C TYR A 10 -3.63 -0.56 -3.08
N ASN A 11 -4.21 0.51 -3.64
CA ASN A 11 -3.82 1.88 -3.35
C ASN A 11 -4.17 2.31 -1.92
N LEU A 12 -5.25 1.78 -1.34
CA LEU A 12 -5.67 2.05 0.04
C LEU A 12 -4.62 1.59 1.05
N VAL A 13 -4.02 0.41 0.84
CA VAL A 13 -2.91 -0.10 1.65
C VAL A 13 -1.69 0.84 1.59
N GLN A 14 -1.52 1.55 0.47
CA GLN A 14 -0.46 2.55 0.35
C GLN A 14 -0.82 3.86 1.04
N CYS A 15 -1.99 4.43 0.72
CA CYS A 15 -2.46 5.69 1.27
C CYS A 15 -3.98 5.88 1.07
N PRO A 16 -4.77 5.99 2.15
CA PRO A 16 -6.21 6.29 2.05
C PRO A 16 -6.53 7.62 1.36
N LYS A 17 -5.71 8.66 1.58
CA LYS A 17 -5.89 9.97 0.94
C LYS A 17 -5.73 9.90 -0.58
N ARG A 18 -4.86 9.01 -1.09
CA ARG A 18 -4.72 8.79 -2.53
C ARG A 18 -6.04 8.27 -3.13
N VAL A 19 -6.67 7.29 -2.50
CA VAL A 19 -7.96 6.75 -2.96
C VAL A 19 -9.04 7.83 -2.99
N ALA A 20 -9.10 8.67 -1.95
CA ALA A 20 -10.02 9.81 -1.93
C ALA A 20 -9.78 10.77 -3.10
N LEU A 21 -8.53 11.15 -3.37
CA LEU A 21 -8.21 12.07 -4.46
C LEU A 21 -8.35 11.43 -5.85
N ASP A 22 -8.04 10.15 -6.01
CA ASP A 22 -8.24 9.43 -7.27
C ASP A 22 -9.72 9.40 -7.67
N LEU A 23 -10.64 9.35 -6.69
CA LEU A 23 -12.08 9.35 -6.92
C LEU A 23 -12.71 10.75 -7.02
N PHE A 24 -12.26 11.70 -6.19
CA PHE A 24 -12.96 12.98 -5.98
C PHE A 24 -12.08 14.22 -6.17
N GLY A 25 -10.76 14.04 -6.28
CA GLY A 25 -9.82 15.15 -6.46
C GLY A 25 -9.83 15.69 -7.89
N ASP A 26 -9.51 16.98 -8.03
CA ASP A 26 -9.36 17.61 -9.33
C ASP A 26 -8.14 17.04 -10.08
N PRO A 27 -8.30 16.37 -11.23
CA PRO A 27 -7.17 15.81 -11.97
C PRO A 27 -6.15 16.85 -12.44
N SER A 28 -6.53 18.13 -12.57
CA SER A 28 -5.65 19.19 -13.07
C SER A 28 -4.53 19.58 -12.11
N ILE A 29 -4.67 19.26 -10.81
CA ILE A 29 -3.65 19.52 -9.79
C ILE A 29 -2.75 18.32 -9.52
N ARG A 30 -2.82 17.27 -10.35
CA ARG A 30 -1.91 16.13 -10.28
C ARG A 30 -0.52 16.53 -10.75
N ASP A 31 0.48 16.02 -10.06
CA ASP A 31 1.86 16.06 -10.53
C ASP A 31 1.98 15.26 -11.83
N GLU A 32 2.90 15.66 -12.69
CA GLU A 32 3.30 14.82 -13.83
C GLU A 32 3.81 13.47 -13.31
N VAL A 33 3.39 12.39 -13.98
CA VAL A 33 3.83 11.05 -13.62
C VAL A 33 5.33 10.94 -13.88
N SER A 34 6.10 10.54 -12.86
CA SER A 34 7.54 10.37 -12.98
C SER A 34 7.90 9.32 -14.04
N SER A 35 9.02 9.52 -14.75
CA SER A 35 9.53 8.54 -15.71
C SER A 35 9.78 7.16 -15.08
N PHE A 36 10.14 7.13 -13.79
CA PHE A 36 10.28 5.90 -13.04
C PHE A 36 8.95 5.15 -12.88
N VAL A 37 7.86 5.84 -12.56
CA VAL A 37 6.52 5.22 -12.48
C VAL A 37 6.06 4.72 -13.84
N GLN A 38 6.30 5.48 -14.91
CA GLN A 38 5.99 5.04 -16.29
C GLN A 38 6.76 3.76 -16.64
N LEU A 39 8.05 3.71 -16.36
CA LEU A 39 8.89 2.53 -16.56
C LEU A 39 8.35 1.30 -15.82
N LEU A 40 7.89 1.46 -14.57
CA LEU A 40 7.30 0.35 -13.80
C LEU A 40 6.02 -0.18 -14.44
N TRP A 41 5.18 0.69 -15.02
CA TRP A 41 3.99 0.26 -15.75
C TRP A 41 4.34 -0.49 -17.03
N GLU A 42 5.28 0.03 -17.81
CA GLU A 42 5.77 -0.59 -19.04
C GLU A 42 6.37 -1.97 -18.76
N GLN A 43 7.19 -2.10 -17.71
CA GLN A 43 7.74 -3.39 -17.29
C GLN A 43 6.66 -4.38 -16.88
N GLY A 44 5.64 -3.93 -16.13
CA GLY A 44 4.50 -4.77 -15.75
C GLY A 44 3.76 -5.31 -16.97
N ALA A 45 3.35 -4.43 -17.89
CA ALA A 45 2.62 -4.80 -19.09
C ALA A 45 3.45 -5.71 -20.01
N ALA A 46 4.74 -5.41 -20.20
CA ALA A 46 5.64 -6.23 -21.00
C ALA A 46 5.84 -7.63 -20.38
N TYR A 47 5.92 -7.72 -19.05
CA TYR A 47 6.04 -8.99 -18.35
C TYR A 47 4.78 -9.84 -18.51
N GLU A 48 3.60 -9.26 -18.32
CA GLU A 48 2.31 -9.93 -18.51
C GLU A 48 2.17 -10.50 -19.94
N GLN A 49 2.45 -9.66 -20.96
CA GLN A 49 2.42 -10.10 -22.36
C GLN A 49 3.43 -11.22 -22.63
N LYS A 50 4.62 -11.15 -22.04
CA LYS A 50 5.64 -12.20 -22.18
C LYS A 50 5.18 -13.52 -21.56
N VAL A 51 4.53 -13.48 -20.39
CA VAL A 51 3.97 -14.67 -19.73
C VAL A 51 2.90 -15.31 -20.63
N MET A 52 2.00 -14.51 -21.19
CA MET A 52 0.96 -15.03 -22.10
C MET A 52 1.52 -15.56 -23.42
N ALA A 53 2.50 -14.88 -24.01
CA ALA A 53 3.14 -15.29 -25.28
C ALA A 53 4.01 -16.54 -25.16
N SER A 54 4.45 -16.90 -23.95
CA SER A 54 5.28 -18.10 -23.72
C SER A 54 4.56 -19.43 -24.03
N GLY A 55 3.23 -19.41 -24.24
CA GLY A 55 2.45 -20.58 -24.65
C GLY A 55 2.23 -21.61 -23.53
N ALA A 56 2.60 -21.30 -22.29
CA ALA A 56 2.39 -22.18 -21.13
C ALA A 56 0.90 -22.44 -20.83
N HIS A 57 -0.01 -21.67 -21.44
CA HIS A 57 -1.41 -21.58 -21.08
C HIS A 57 -2.29 -21.43 -22.33
N GLN A 58 -3.06 -22.45 -22.70
CA GLN A 58 -4.20 -22.29 -23.63
C GLN A 58 -5.33 -21.56 -22.87
N ALA A 59 -5.21 -20.24 -22.77
CA ALA A 59 -6.20 -19.40 -22.12
C ALA A 59 -7.20 -18.84 -23.13
N LEU A 60 -8.47 -18.72 -22.73
CA LEU A 60 -9.42 -17.87 -23.44
C LEU A 60 -9.05 -16.40 -23.18
N ASP A 61 -8.53 -15.74 -24.20
CA ASP A 61 -8.12 -14.33 -24.13
C ASP A 61 -9.32 -13.39 -24.27
N LEU A 62 -9.61 -12.63 -23.20
CA LEU A 62 -10.65 -11.60 -23.18
C LEU A 62 -10.08 -10.18 -23.15
N SER A 63 -8.77 -10.00 -23.36
CA SER A 63 -8.07 -8.70 -23.24
C SER A 63 -8.65 -7.63 -24.17
N ALA A 64 -9.13 -8.02 -25.36
CA ALA A 64 -9.72 -7.16 -26.37
C ALA A 64 -11.11 -6.58 -26.02
N PHE A 65 -11.77 -7.08 -24.96
CA PHE A 65 -13.11 -6.63 -24.56
C PHE A 65 -13.03 -5.62 -23.40
N GLU A 66 -14.09 -4.87 -23.15
CA GLU A 66 -14.13 -3.92 -22.03
C GLU A 66 -15.52 -3.86 -21.37
N GLY A 67 -15.59 -3.23 -20.20
CA GLY A 67 -16.85 -2.93 -19.51
C GLY A 67 -17.75 -4.15 -19.29
N GLN A 68 -19.05 -3.94 -19.48
CA GLN A 68 -20.07 -4.97 -19.26
C GLN A 68 -19.95 -6.15 -20.25
N GLU A 69 -19.41 -5.92 -21.45
CA GLU A 69 -19.24 -6.99 -22.43
C GLU A 69 -18.15 -7.98 -21.99
N LYS A 70 -17.00 -7.48 -21.51
CA LYS A 70 -15.95 -8.32 -20.92
C LYS A 70 -16.48 -9.13 -19.74
N GLU A 71 -17.30 -8.51 -18.89
CA GLU A 71 -17.92 -9.18 -17.74
C GLU A 71 -18.87 -10.31 -18.18
N ARG A 72 -19.76 -10.03 -19.14
CA ARG A 72 -20.69 -11.03 -19.70
C ARG A 72 -19.92 -12.23 -20.27
N LEU A 73 -18.89 -11.97 -21.09
CA LEU A 73 -18.06 -13.02 -21.70
C LEU A 73 -17.28 -13.82 -20.65
N THR A 74 -16.79 -13.17 -19.59
CA THR A 74 -16.11 -13.84 -18.48
C THR A 74 -17.05 -14.80 -17.76
N LEU A 75 -18.28 -14.37 -17.46
CA LEU A 75 -19.30 -15.21 -16.81
C LEU A 75 -19.72 -16.39 -17.71
N GLU A 76 -19.87 -16.17 -19.02
CA GLU A 76 -20.18 -17.24 -19.97
C GLU A 76 -19.05 -18.27 -20.08
N ALA A 77 -17.80 -17.81 -20.10
CA ALA A 77 -16.63 -18.67 -20.05
C ALA A 77 -16.60 -19.50 -18.76
N MET A 78 -16.86 -18.86 -17.60
CA MET A 78 -16.90 -19.59 -16.33
C MET A 78 -18.00 -20.66 -16.31
N LYS A 79 -19.19 -20.34 -16.83
CA LYS A 79 -20.33 -21.27 -16.98
C LYS A 79 -20.02 -22.47 -17.89
N ARG A 80 -19.36 -22.23 -19.03
CA ARG A 80 -18.89 -23.31 -19.92
C ARG A 80 -17.81 -24.16 -19.26
N GLY A 81 -17.14 -23.61 -18.26
CA GLY A 81 -16.11 -24.33 -17.54
C GLY A 81 -14.75 -24.25 -18.22
N GLU A 82 -14.45 -23.14 -18.90
CA GLU A 82 -13.15 -22.91 -19.54
C GLU A 82 -12.02 -23.12 -18.54
N ALA A 83 -10.97 -23.85 -18.95
CA ALA A 83 -9.90 -24.23 -18.03
C ALA A 83 -9.13 -23.02 -17.49
N LEU A 84 -8.95 -22.00 -18.33
CA LEU A 84 -8.20 -20.80 -18.01
C LEU A 84 -8.73 -19.63 -18.83
N ILE A 85 -9.01 -18.51 -18.16
CA ILE A 85 -9.50 -17.27 -18.77
C ILE A 85 -8.49 -16.19 -18.47
N TYR A 86 -8.05 -15.46 -19.51
CA TYR A 86 -7.11 -14.35 -19.40
C TYR A 86 -7.82 -13.01 -19.54
N ALA A 87 -7.41 -12.04 -18.71
CA ALA A 87 -7.92 -10.67 -18.64
C ALA A 87 -9.45 -10.61 -18.43
N GLY A 88 -9.95 -11.43 -17.51
CA GLY A 88 -11.37 -11.48 -17.18
C GLY A 88 -11.86 -10.24 -16.43
N ARG A 89 -13.18 -10.04 -16.37
CA ARG A 89 -13.82 -9.05 -15.50
C ARG A 89 -14.95 -9.71 -14.72
N ILE A 90 -14.98 -9.47 -13.42
CA ILE A 90 -15.99 -10.01 -12.49
C ILE A 90 -16.52 -8.89 -11.59
N SER A 91 -17.80 -8.92 -11.26
CA SER A 91 -18.40 -8.02 -10.28
C SER A 91 -19.49 -8.69 -9.46
N ALA A 92 -19.68 -8.18 -8.24
CA ALA A 92 -20.79 -8.54 -7.37
C ALA A 92 -21.07 -7.36 -6.43
N ASP A 93 -22.33 -6.95 -6.33
CA ASP A 93 -22.76 -5.77 -5.56
C ASP A 93 -21.98 -4.49 -5.92
N ASP A 94 -21.23 -3.93 -4.97
CA ASP A 94 -20.37 -2.77 -5.13
C ASP A 94 -18.92 -3.14 -5.45
N LEU A 95 -18.59 -4.41 -5.70
CA LEU A 95 -17.23 -4.88 -5.95
C LEU A 95 -16.98 -5.14 -7.44
N VAL A 96 -15.78 -4.79 -7.91
CA VAL A 96 -15.34 -5.09 -9.28
C VAL A 96 -13.87 -5.53 -9.33
N GLY A 97 -13.61 -6.62 -10.05
CA GLY A 97 -12.28 -7.16 -10.25
C GLY A 97 -11.94 -7.35 -11.73
N ILE A 98 -10.65 -7.18 -12.05
CA ILE A 98 -10.07 -7.52 -13.36
C ILE A 98 -8.87 -8.44 -13.06
N PRO A 99 -9.11 -9.72 -12.73
CA PRO A 99 -8.03 -10.67 -12.51
C PRO A 99 -7.29 -10.93 -13.82
N ASP A 100 -5.96 -11.03 -13.76
CA ASP A 100 -5.13 -11.35 -14.92
C ASP A 100 -5.50 -12.74 -15.43
N LEU A 101 -5.63 -13.73 -14.53
CA LEU A 101 -6.06 -15.07 -14.87
C LEU A 101 -7.14 -15.58 -13.90
N LEU A 102 -8.10 -16.33 -14.46
CA LEU A 102 -9.03 -17.17 -13.71
C LEU A 102 -8.82 -18.62 -14.14
N ARG A 103 -8.33 -19.46 -13.21
CA ARG A 103 -8.07 -20.87 -13.47
C ARG A 103 -9.16 -21.72 -12.87
N LYS A 104 -9.75 -22.61 -13.67
CA LYS A 104 -10.69 -23.62 -13.17
C LYS A 104 -9.94 -24.72 -12.43
N VAL A 105 -10.41 -25.04 -11.24
CA VAL A 105 -9.92 -26.14 -10.40
C VAL A 105 -11.12 -26.95 -9.89
N VAL A 106 -10.85 -28.00 -9.12
CA VAL A 106 -11.94 -28.71 -8.42
C VAL A 106 -12.61 -27.74 -7.45
N GLY A 107 -13.94 -27.62 -7.53
CA GLY A 107 -14.73 -26.76 -6.67
C GLY A 107 -15.03 -25.36 -7.22
N GLY A 108 -14.36 -24.90 -8.28
CA GLY A 108 -14.65 -23.59 -8.88
C GLY A 108 -13.47 -22.98 -9.64
N TYR A 109 -13.36 -21.66 -9.55
CA TYR A 109 -12.28 -20.85 -10.11
C TYR A 109 -11.44 -20.23 -9.00
N VAL A 110 -10.15 -20.09 -9.29
CA VAL A 110 -9.20 -19.36 -8.46
C VAL A 110 -8.56 -18.24 -9.27
N PRO A 111 -8.37 -17.05 -8.68
CA PRO A 111 -7.68 -15.96 -9.35
C PRO A 111 -6.16 -16.13 -9.23
N ILE A 112 -5.47 -15.76 -10.31
CA ILE A 112 -4.01 -15.62 -10.36
C ILE A 112 -3.70 -14.23 -10.90
N ASP A 113 -2.82 -13.51 -10.20
CA ASP A 113 -2.38 -12.18 -10.60
C ASP A 113 -0.89 -12.22 -10.96
N ILE A 114 -0.52 -11.66 -12.09
CA ILE A 114 0.83 -11.68 -12.65
C ILE A 114 1.57 -10.44 -12.13
N LYS A 115 2.73 -10.65 -11.51
CA LYS A 115 3.54 -9.56 -10.94
C LYS A 115 4.96 -9.58 -11.50
N SER A 116 5.44 -8.40 -11.89
CA SER A 116 6.84 -8.17 -12.31
C SER A 116 7.84 -8.11 -11.15
N GLY A 117 7.39 -8.34 -9.91
CA GLY A 117 8.25 -8.47 -8.72
C GLY A 117 7.98 -9.78 -7.99
N THR A 118 8.73 -10.04 -6.91
CA THR A 118 8.58 -11.27 -6.11
C THR A 118 7.18 -11.39 -5.49
N GLY A 119 6.70 -12.63 -5.35
CA GLY A 119 5.39 -12.91 -4.75
C GLY A 119 5.33 -12.70 -3.24
N LYS A 120 6.47 -12.59 -2.53
CA LYS A 120 6.56 -12.35 -1.08
C LYS A 120 7.55 -11.24 -0.76
N GLU A 121 7.43 -10.66 0.44
CA GLU A 121 8.40 -9.72 1.04
C GLU A 121 9.06 -10.36 2.28
N GLY A 122 10.27 -9.92 2.63
CA GLY A 122 11.09 -10.57 3.68
C GLY A 122 12.05 -11.60 3.09
N GLY A 123 12.58 -12.50 3.91
CA GLY A 123 13.51 -13.57 3.49
C GLY A 123 15.00 -13.24 3.65
N GLY A 124 15.36 -12.28 4.50
CA GLY A 124 16.75 -12.09 4.94
C GLY A 124 17.10 -13.03 6.10
N ASP A 125 18.36 -13.00 6.57
CA ASP A 125 18.90 -13.93 7.59
C ASP A 125 18.07 -14.04 8.88
N ASP A 126 17.20 -13.05 9.19
CA ASP A 126 16.38 -12.99 10.41
C ASP A 126 14.87 -12.76 10.19
N ASP A 127 14.35 -12.68 8.95
CA ASP A 127 12.93 -12.32 8.71
C ASP A 127 12.23 -13.31 7.75
N ASP A 128 11.13 -13.93 8.23
CA ASP A 128 10.35 -14.89 7.45
C ASP A 128 9.73 -14.25 6.20
N GLU A 129 9.72 -14.99 5.09
CA GLU A 129 8.98 -14.58 3.90
C GLU A 129 7.48 -14.54 4.17
N LYS A 130 6.83 -13.41 3.82
CA LYS A 130 5.40 -13.20 4.01
C LYS A 130 4.70 -12.67 2.75
N PRO A 131 3.42 -12.98 2.56
CA PRO A 131 2.60 -12.36 1.52
C PRO A 131 2.64 -10.82 1.59
N LYS A 132 2.73 -10.17 0.44
CA LYS A 132 2.68 -8.72 0.32
C LYS A 132 1.23 -8.26 0.51
N LEU A 133 0.99 -7.42 1.51
CA LEU A 133 -0.37 -6.98 1.83
C LEU A 133 -1.12 -6.34 0.65
N PRO A 134 -0.51 -5.47 -0.18
CA PRO A 134 -1.20 -4.91 -1.35
C PRO A 134 -1.69 -5.97 -2.35
N TYR A 135 -0.92 -7.05 -2.54
CA TYR A 135 -1.31 -8.17 -3.40
C TYR A 135 -2.42 -8.99 -2.76
N ALA A 136 -2.28 -9.24 -1.46
CA ALA A 136 -3.25 -10.01 -0.68
C ALA A 136 -4.65 -9.41 -0.74
N VAL A 137 -4.80 -8.10 -0.49
CA VAL A 137 -6.12 -7.43 -0.54
C VAL A 137 -6.72 -7.37 -1.94
N GLN A 138 -5.87 -7.32 -2.98
CA GLN A 138 -6.30 -7.37 -4.38
C GLN A 138 -6.91 -8.75 -4.69
N LEU A 139 -6.20 -9.82 -4.32
CA LEU A 139 -6.65 -11.20 -4.50
C LEU A 139 -7.90 -11.51 -3.68
N CYS A 140 -7.99 -11.02 -2.43
CA CYS A 140 -9.19 -11.17 -1.61
C CYS A 140 -10.43 -10.60 -2.29
N LEU A 141 -10.33 -9.43 -2.95
CA LEU A 141 -11.47 -8.87 -3.67
C LEU A 141 -11.94 -9.80 -4.79
N TYR A 142 -11.00 -10.37 -5.55
CA TYR A 142 -11.36 -11.31 -6.62
C TYR A 142 -12.06 -12.55 -6.05
N VAL A 143 -11.53 -13.11 -4.98
CA VAL A 143 -12.15 -14.26 -4.29
C VAL A 143 -13.52 -13.90 -3.71
N ASP A 144 -13.70 -12.74 -3.09
CA ASP A 144 -15.00 -12.29 -2.56
C ASP A 144 -16.06 -12.18 -3.67
N VAL A 145 -15.69 -11.60 -4.81
CA VAL A 145 -16.58 -11.56 -5.98
C VAL A 145 -16.92 -12.97 -6.47
N LEU A 146 -15.93 -13.88 -6.57
CA LEU A 146 -16.18 -15.26 -6.98
C LEU A 146 -17.04 -16.02 -5.96
N GLU A 147 -16.87 -15.80 -4.66
CA GLU A 147 -17.68 -16.39 -3.59
C GLU A 147 -19.14 -15.96 -3.73
N ARG A 148 -19.40 -14.66 -3.92
CA ARG A 148 -20.75 -14.10 -4.11
C ARG A 148 -21.42 -14.61 -5.39
N LEU A 149 -20.65 -14.82 -6.44
CA LEU A 149 -21.15 -15.37 -7.71
C LEU A 149 -21.32 -16.90 -7.68
N GLY A 150 -20.86 -17.58 -6.62
CA GLY A 150 -20.91 -19.04 -6.50
C GLY A 150 -19.90 -19.78 -7.38
N TYR A 151 -18.83 -19.10 -7.81
CA TYR A 151 -17.76 -19.68 -8.64
C TYR A 151 -16.43 -19.87 -7.89
N SER A 152 -16.31 -19.45 -6.63
CA SER A 152 -15.06 -19.62 -5.87
C SER A 152 -14.76 -21.08 -5.56
N ALA A 153 -13.50 -21.50 -5.75
CA ALA A 153 -13.01 -22.79 -5.27
C ALA A 153 -12.54 -22.77 -3.81
N GLY A 154 -12.75 -21.66 -3.10
CA GLY A 154 -12.26 -21.42 -1.73
C GLY A 154 -11.37 -20.19 -1.64
N ARG A 155 -10.91 -19.90 -0.42
CA ARG A 155 -10.13 -18.70 -0.10
C ARG A 155 -8.65 -18.84 -0.37
N GLN A 156 -8.35 -19.24 -1.61
CA GLN A 156 -7.00 -19.42 -2.11
C GLN A 156 -6.84 -18.64 -3.41
N ALA A 157 -5.67 -18.03 -3.55
CA ALA A 157 -5.30 -17.27 -4.73
C ALA A 157 -3.79 -17.37 -4.97
N TRP A 158 -3.34 -17.00 -6.17
CA TRP A 158 -1.93 -17.14 -6.53
C TRP A 158 -1.36 -15.84 -7.09
N ILE A 159 -0.09 -15.61 -6.82
CA ILE A 159 0.73 -14.65 -7.56
C ILE A 159 1.66 -15.42 -8.48
N TYR A 160 1.61 -15.12 -9.78
CA TYR A 160 2.64 -15.55 -10.71
C TYR A 160 3.75 -14.50 -10.71
N ASP A 161 4.88 -14.80 -10.07
CA ASP A 161 5.92 -13.81 -9.80
C ASP A 161 6.98 -13.71 -10.90
N VAL A 162 7.92 -12.77 -10.76
CA VAL A 162 8.99 -12.50 -11.73
C VAL A 162 9.94 -13.68 -11.99
N ARG A 163 9.98 -14.67 -11.08
CA ARG A 163 10.80 -15.90 -11.22
C ARG A 163 10.07 -16.99 -12.00
N GLY A 164 8.82 -16.75 -12.40
CA GLY A 164 7.97 -17.75 -13.06
C GLY A 164 7.35 -18.74 -12.07
N GLU A 165 7.32 -18.40 -10.78
CA GLU A 165 6.77 -19.25 -9.74
C GLU A 165 5.33 -18.83 -9.40
N GLU A 166 4.46 -19.82 -9.19
CA GLU A 166 3.13 -19.60 -8.63
C GLU A 166 3.20 -19.63 -7.09
N VAL A 167 3.09 -18.46 -6.47
CA VAL A 167 3.11 -18.30 -5.02
C VAL A 167 1.68 -18.34 -4.48
N LEU A 168 1.37 -19.36 -3.68
CA LEU A 168 0.08 -19.48 -2.99
C LEU A 168 -0.09 -18.38 -1.93
N TYR A 169 -1.26 -17.77 -1.94
CA TYR A 169 -1.81 -16.91 -0.91
C TYR A 169 -3.02 -17.63 -0.29
N ASP A 170 -2.82 -18.21 0.90
CA ASP A 170 -3.90 -18.71 1.75
C ASP A 170 -4.54 -17.52 2.47
N LEU A 171 -5.77 -17.16 2.07
CA LEU A 171 -6.39 -15.92 2.53
C LEU A 171 -7.01 -16.07 3.92
N ASP A 172 -7.26 -17.30 4.39
CA ASP A 172 -7.69 -17.57 5.77
C ASP A 172 -6.50 -17.70 6.74
N ALA A 173 -5.26 -17.67 6.25
CA ALA A 173 -4.07 -17.68 7.08
C ALA A 173 -3.67 -16.27 7.55
N PRO A 174 -3.02 -16.14 8.72
CA PRO A 174 -2.30 -14.93 9.09
C PRO A 174 -1.18 -14.63 8.08
N ARG A 175 -0.91 -13.35 7.83
CA ARG A 175 0.14 -12.93 6.90
C ARG A 175 1.56 -13.33 7.34
N GLY A 176 1.79 -13.57 8.63
CA GLY A 176 3.07 -14.01 9.16
C GLY A 176 2.92 -14.56 10.58
N PRO A 177 3.99 -15.12 11.16
CA PRO A 177 3.92 -15.88 12.42
C PRO A 177 3.46 -15.05 13.63
N LYS A 178 3.64 -13.73 13.57
CA LYS A 178 3.21 -12.78 14.61
C LYS A 178 1.85 -12.12 14.28
N GLY A 179 1.24 -12.48 13.15
CA GLY A 179 -0.04 -11.93 12.71
C GLY A 179 -1.18 -12.39 13.62
N LYS A 180 -1.99 -11.45 14.09
CA LYS A 180 -3.20 -11.76 14.89
C LYS A 180 -4.46 -11.90 14.04
N GLN A 181 -4.44 -11.31 12.85
CA GLN A 181 -5.55 -11.32 11.90
C GLN A 181 -5.18 -12.15 10.68
N THR A 182 -6.18 -12.76 10.07
CA THR A 182 -6.03 -13.41 8.76
C THR A 182 -5.94 -12.36 7.65
N ILE A 183 -5.42 -12.76 6.50
CA ILE A 183 -5.42 -11.90 5.30
C ILE A 183 -6.85 -11.47 4.94
N TRP A 184 -7.83 -12.37 5.09
CA TRP A 184 -9.24 -12.09 4.83
C TRP A 184 -9.81 -11.03 5.79
N GLU A 185 -9.49 -11.11 7.08
CA GLU A 185 -9.89 -10.10 8.07
C GLU A 185 -9.27 -8.74 7.74
N GLU A 186 -7.98 -8.70 7.38
CA GLU A 186 -7.34 -7.46 6.93
C GLU A 186 -8.04 -6.89 5.68
N TYR A 187 -8.44 -7.73 4.73
CA TYR A 187 -9.23 -7.32 3.56
C TYR A 187 -10.57 -6.70 3.95
N LEU A 188 -11.33 -7.31 4.87
CA LEU A 188 -12.62 -6.78 5.33
C LEU A 188 -12.48 -5.41 5.99
N ASP A 189 -11.42 -5.20 6.77
CA ASP A 189 -11.08 -3.90 7.35
C ASP A 189 -10.83 -2.85 6.26
N ARG A 190 -10.05 -3.20 5.23
CA ARG A 190 -9.77 -2.29 4.09
C ARG A 190 -11.01 -2.03 3.25
N LEU A 191 -11.85 -3.03 3.04
CA LEU A 191 -13.10 -2.87 2.31
C LEU A 191 -14.05 -1.92 3.05
N THR A 192 -14.13 -2.05 4.36
CA THR A 192 -14.92 -1.14 5.22
C THR A 192 -14.38 0.29 5.13
N GLU A 193 -13.06 0.47 5.17
CA GLU A 193 -12.44 1.78 5.01
C GLU A 193 -12.69 2.38 3.61
N ALA A 194 -12.58 1.59 2.54
CA ALA A 194 -12.88 2.02 1.18
C ALA A 194 -14.34 2.49 1.04
N ARG A 195 -15.30 1.70 1.56
CA ARG A 195 -16.73 2.07 1.58
C ARG A 195 -16.97 3.37 2.33
N ARG A 196 -16.30 3.59 3.47
CA ARG A 196 -16.38 4.83 4.24
C ARG A 196 -15.86 6.04 3.45
N ILE A 197 -14.73 5.90 2.76
CA ILE A 197 -14.18 6.98 1.91
C ILE A 197 -15.17 7.33 0.79
N VAL A 198 -15.73 6.32 0.10
CA VAL A 198 -16.73 6.53 -0.95
C VAL A 198 -17.99 7.21 -0.39
N ALA A 199 -18.53 6.69 0.71
CA ALA A 199 -19.77 7.21 1.31
C ALA A 199 -19.63 8.63 1.85
N SER A 200 -18.43 9.01 2.30
CA SER A 200 -18.16 10.36 2.82
C SER A 200 -17.80 11.39 1.75
N GLY A 201 -17.84 11.02 0.46
CA GLY A 201 -17.42 11.92 -0.63
C GLY A 201 -15.93 12.23 -0.62
N GLY A 202 -15.09 11.30 -0.13
CA GLY A 202 -13.64 11.47 -0.10
C GLY A 202 -13.08 12.15 1.15
N LEU A 203 -13.87 12.29 2.23
CA LEU A 203 -13.33 12.82 3.49
C LEU A 203 -12.30 11.86 4.09
N CYS A 204 -11.04 12.20 3.90
CA CYS A 204 -9.91 11.42 4.35
C CYS A 204 -8.74 12.34 4.69
N ARG A 205 -8.17 12.19 5.89
CA ARG A 205 -7.01 12.98 6.31
C ARG A 205 -5.73 12.46 5.68
N GLY A 206 -4.92 13.37 5.11
CA GLY A 206 -3.59 13.06 4.62
C GLY A 206 -2.61 12.63 5.72
N ALA A 207 -1.45 12.12 5.29
CA ALA A 207 -0.28 11.91 6.14
C ALA A 207 0.97 11.87 5.26
N LEU A 208 2.00 12.60 5.63
CA LEU A 208 3.29 12.53 4.94
C LEU A 208 3.95 11.17 5.24
N SER A 209 4.47 10.52 4.20
CA SER A 209 5.14 9.23 4.30
C SER A 209 6.16 9.03 3.19
N ALA A 210 7.03 8.03 3.33
CA ALA A 210 8.00 7.66 2.29
C ALA A 210 7.32 7.29 0.95
N LYS A 211 6.10 6.71 1.02
CA LYS A 211 5.30 6.31 -0.15
C LYS A 211 4.81 7.50 -0.97
N CYS A 212 4.90 8.72 -0.44
CA CYS A 212 4.47 9.91 -1.16
C CYS A 212 5.35 10.26 -2.36
N LYS A 213 6.61 9.76 -2.43
CA LYS A 213 7.56 10.12 -3.49
C LYS A 213 7.05 9.78 -4.90
N GLU A 214 6.41 8.62 -5.06
CA GLU A 214 5.88 8.13 -6.34
C GLU A 214 4.37 8.39 -6.52
N CYS A 215 3.78 9.27 -5.69
CA CYS A 215 2.36 9.58 -5.76
C CYS A 215 2.13 10.83 -6.61
N HIS A 216 1.27 10.75 -7.64
CA HIS A 216 0.90 11.90 -8.48
C HIS A 216 0.08 12.98 -7.75
N TRP A 217 -0.23 12.80 -6.46
CA TRP A 217 -0.89 13.81 -5.61
C TRP A 217 0.06 14.45 -4.60
N ARG A 218 1.37 14.17 -4.70
CA ARG A 218 2.35 14.52 -3.68
C ARG A 218 2.36 16.01 -3.41
N SER A 219 2.43 16.86 -4.44
CA SER A 219 2.53 18.31 -4.25
C SER A 219 1.28 18.87 -3.58
N ALA A 220 0.09 18.52 -4.09
CA ALA A 220 -1.18 18.94 -3.53
C ALA A 220 -1.34 18.51 -2.05
N CYS A 221 -1.08 17.22 -1.76
CA CYS A 221 -1.13 16.71 -0.38
C CYS A 221 -0.08 17.35 0.53
N SER A 222 1.13 17.58 0.03
CA SER A 222 2.20 18.19 0.83
C SER A 222 1.89 19.64 1.15
N MET A 223 1.27 20.37 0.22
CA MET A 223 0.81 21.74 0.45
C MET A 223 -0.30 21.78 1.51
N GLU A 224 -1.30 20.89 1.41
CA GLU A 224 -2.38 20.75 2.40
C GLU A 224 -1.80 20.49 3.79
N LEU A 225 -0.90 19.51 3.93
CA LEU A 225 -0.30 19.12 5.21
C LEU A 225 0.55 20.23 5.83
N LYS A 226 1.32 20.96 5.02
CA LYS A 226 2.09 22.14 5.47
C LYS A 226 1.17 23.27 5.92
N SER A 227 0.12 23.55 5.15
CA SER A 227 -0.85 24.59 5.48
C SER A 227 -1.65 24.27 6.73
N SER A 228 -1.91 23.00 7.01
CA SER A 228 -2.61 22.56 8.23
C SER A 228 -1.66 22.31 9.40
N ASP A 229 -0.36 22.58 9.24
CA ASP A 229 0.67 22.35 10.25
C ASP A 229 0.63 20.92 10.83
N ASP A 230 0.43 19.92 9.97
CA ASP A 230 0.12 18.54 10.38
C ASP A 230 1.32 17.84 11.05
N LEU A 231 1.06 17.13 12.14
CA LEU A 231 2.11 16.43 12.90
C LEU A 231 2.93 15.41 12.09
N THR A 232 2.41 14.89 10.97
CA THR A 232 3.17 13.95 10.13
C THR A 232 4.34 14.60 9.40
N LEU A 233 4.42 15.94 9.39
CA LEU A 233 5.62 16.68 8.97
C LEU A 233 6.83 16.39 9.89
N ILE A 234 6.59 15.97 11.15
CA ILE A 234 7.65 15.57 12.07
C ILE A 234 8.23 14.22 11.62
N PRO A 235 9.54 14.15 11.32
CA PRO A 235 10.17 12.93 10.85
C PRO A 235 9.93 11.75 11.80
N GLN A 236 9.58 10.59 11.24
CA GLN A 236 9.33 9.32 11.93
C GLN A 236 8.07 9.27 12.84
N LEU A 237 7.25 10.33 12.87
CA LEU A 237 5.98 10.32 13.60
C LEU A 237 4.93 9.52 12.82
N GLY A 238 4.65 9.93 11.58
CA GLY A 238 3.78 9.20 10.64
C GLY A 238 2.31 9.12 11.09
N ARG A 239 1.45 8.57 10.21
CA ARG A 239 -0.01 8.55 10.40
C ARG A 239 -0.46 7.95 11.74
N ALA A 240 -0.01 6.74 12.04
CA ALA A 240 -0.48 5.99 13.21
C ALA A 240 -0.22 6.72 14.53
N LEU A 241 0.93 7.40 14.66
CA LEU A 241 1.22 8.17 15.87
C LEU A 241 0.53 9.54 15.85
N ARG A 242 0.36 10.16 14.68
CA ARG A 242 -0.43 11.40 14.57
C ARG A 242 -1.86 11.16 15.03
N ASP A 243 -2.48 10.08 14.57
CA ASP A 243 -3.88 9.77 14.87
C ASP A 243 -4.13 9.56 16.38
N VAL A 244 -3.13 9.11 17.17
CA VAL A 244 -3.26 9.03 18.64
C VAL A 244 -2.96 10.34 19.37
N MET A 245 -2.29 11.30 18.73
CA MET A 245 -1.88 12.56 19.34
C MET A 245 -2.84 13.71 19.03
N VAL A 246 -3.45 13.71 17.84
CA VAL A 246 -4.08 14.89 17.23
C VAL A 246 -5.25 15.48 18.00
N ASP A 247 -5.92 14.69 18.83
CA ASP A 247 -7.03 15.17 19.67
C ASP A 247 -6.54 15.91 20.93
N THR A 248 -5.24 15.79 21.26
CA THR A 248 -4.60 16.48 22.39
C THR A 248 -3.58 17.52 21.95
N ILE A 249 -2.82 17.24 20.88
CA ILE A 249 -1.84 18.14 20.28
C ILE A 249 -2.13 18.14 18.78
N GLY A 250 -2.72 19.21 18.27
CA GLY A 250 -3.28 19.27 16.93
C GLY A 250 -2.26 19.54 15.82
N SER A 251 -1.12 20.16 16.14
CA SER A 251 -0.19 20.68 15.13
C SER A 251 1.28 20.64 15.56
N VAL A 252 2.20 20.83 14.59
CA VAL A 252 3.65 20.90 14.88
C VAL A 252 3.97 22.12 15.75
N GLY A 253 3.39 23.28 15.45
CA GLY A 253 3.52 24.51 16.22
C GLY A 253 3.02 24.38 17.65
N GLU A 254 1.83 23.80 17.84
CA GLU A 254 1.32 23.51 19.18
C GLU A 254 2.27 22.57 19.94
N PHE A 255 2.76 21.52 19.26
CA PHE A 255 3.67 20.59 19.89
C PHE A 255 4.98 21.27 20.30
N ALA A 256 5.54 22.14 19.47
CA ALA A 256 6.79 22.86 19.75
C ALA A 256 6.71 23.79 20.97
N LEU A 257 5.53 24.30 21.30
CA LEU A 257 5.29 25.24 22.40
C LEU A 257 4.90 24.59 23.72
N CYS A 258 4.39 23.35 23.69
CA CYS A 258 3.90 22.67 24.88
C CYS A 258 5.05 22.15 25.77
N ASP A 259 4.74 21.82 27.02
CA ASP A 259 5.64 21.05 27.88
C ASP A 259 5.42 19.54 27.64
N PRO A 260 6.38 18.81 27.03
CA PRO A 260 6.21 17.38 26.78
C PRO A 260 6.09 16.56 28.07
N GLU A 261 6.60 17.05 29.21
CA GLU A 261 6.53 16.33 30.48
C GLU A 261 5.11 16.32 31.07
N ALA A 262 4.25 17.27 30.69
CA ALA A 262 2.84 17.28 31.09
C ALA A 262 2.07 16.04 30.60
N PHE A 263 2.59 15.34 29.59
CA PHE A 263 2.01 14.14 29.01
C PHE A 263 2.66 12.83 29.50
N VAL A 264 3.65 12.93 30.39
CA VAL A 264 4.40 11.78 30.93
C VAL A 264 3.77 11.32 32.25
N VAL A 265 3.42 10.03 32.32
CA VAL A 265 2.86 9.39 33.52
C VAL A 265 3.75 8.20 33.88
N GLY A 266 4.65 8.40 34.84
CA GLY A 266 5.63 7.40 35.25
C GLY A 266 6.57 7.02 34.09
N LYS A 267 6.48 5.77 33.61
CA LYS A 267 7.29 5.26 32.48
C LYS A 267 6.57 5.28 31.13
N LYS A 268 5.36 5.84 31.06
CA LYS A 268 4.52 5.91 29.86
C LYS A 268 4.15 7.34 29.54
N THR A 269 3.55 7.55 28.37
CA THR A 269 2.83 8.78 28.05
C THR A 269 1.34 8.51 27.95
N VAL A 270 0.53 9.55 27.88
CA VAL A 270 -0.90 9.44 27.58
C VAL A 270 -1.17 8.91 26.15
N PHE A 271 -0.16 8.93 25.27
CA PHE A 271 -0.27 8.50 23.88
C PHE A 271 0.16 7.03 23.72
N SER A 272 -0.79 6.18 23.30
CA SER A 272 -0.52 4.76 23.04
C SER A 272 0.58 4.59 21.97
N GLY A 273 1.57 3.73 22.24
CA GLY A 273 2.68 3.48 21.30
C GLY A 273 3.79 4.54 21.28
N ILE A 274 3.70 5.57 22.15
CA ILE A 274 4.72 6.61 22.28
C ILE A 274 5.27 6.60 23.71
N GLY A 275 6.51 6.16 23.88
CA GLY A 275 7.23 6.27 25.16
C GLY A 275 7.77 7.69 25.41
N PRO A 276 8.13 8.04 26.66
CA PRO A 276 8.61 9.38 27.02
C PRO A 276 9.78 9.87 26.16
N ASP A 277 10.78 9.04 25.90
CA ASP A 277 11.94 9.44 25.10
C ASP A 277 11.58 9.71 23.63
N ARG A 278 10.63 8.93 23.10
CA ARG A 278 10.12 9.14 21.73
C ARG A 278 9.32 10.44 21.65
N LEU A 279 8.51 10.75 22.66
CA LEU A 279 7.77 12.00 22.76
C LEU A 279 8.73 13.20 22.79
N ARG A 280 9.74 13.19 23.69
CA ARG A 280 10.77 14.24 23.78
C ARG A 280 11.52 14.43 22.47
N LYS A 281 11.84 13.33 21.78
CA LYS A 281 12.49 13.36 20.45
C LYS A 281 11.60 14.03 19.40
N PHE A 282 10.31 13.71 19.36
CA PHE A 282 9.39 14.36 18.43
C PHE A 282 9.15 15.83 18.78
N HIS A 283 9.04 16.16 20.07
CA HIS A 283 8.95 17.53 20.55
C HIS A 283 10.16 18.37 20.13
N LEU A 284 11.38 17.84 20.30
CA LEU A 284 12.61 18.50 19.85
C LEU A 284 12.61 18.74 18.33
N ARG A 285 12.15 17.76 17.55
CA ARG A 285 12.00 17.90 16.10
C ARG A 285 10.94 18.95 15.73
N ALA A 286 9.83 19.02 16.46
CA ALA A 286 8.82 20.04 16.26
C ALA A 286 9.41 21.44 16.47
N ARG A 287 10.15 21.65 17.57
CA ARG A 287 10.87 22.91 17.83
C ARG A 287 11.82 23.30 16.72
N LEU A 288 12.61 22.34 16.21
CA LEU A 288 13.52 22.56 15.09
C LEU A 288 12.80 22.89 13.77
N LEU A 289 11.60 22.35 13.54
CA LEU A 289 10.81 22.65 12.34
C LEU A 289 10.17 24.04 12.39
N THR A 290 9.88 24.54 13.60
CA THR A 290 9.20 25.83 13.80
C THR A 290 10.17 26.99 13.97
N ASP A 291 11.42 26.72 14.31
CA ASP A 291 12.45 27.73 14.52
C ASP A 291 13.15 28.07 13.19
N PRO A 292 12.99 29.30 12.64
CA PRO A 292 13.62 29.69 11.38
C PRO A 292 15.14 29.77 11.47
N ASP A 293 15.69 29.92 12.68
CA ASP A 293 17.13 30.03 12.94
C ASP A 293 17.71 28.70 13.45
N ALA A 294 16.94 27.61 13.41
CA ALA A 294 17.32 26.28 13.89
C ALA A 294 18.68 25.85 13.32
N GLN A 295 19.63 25.61 14.21
CA GLN A 295 20.95 25.08 13.87
C GLN A 295 21.01 23.57 14.13
N PRO A 296 21.84 22.83 13.36
CA PRO A 296 22.17 21.44 13.70
C PRO A 296 22.64 21.35 15.16
N MET A 297 22.11 20.38 15.88
CA MET A 297 22.48 20.15 17.28
C MET A 297 22.99 18.73 17.49
N LEU A 298 23.99 18.59 18.37
CA LEU A 298 24.47 17.31 18.83
C LEU A 298 23.55 16.81 19.95
N THR A 299 22.97 15.63 19.76
CA THR A 299 22.15 14.96 20.79
C THR A 299 22.99 14.16 21.80
N GLY A 300 24.31 14.18 21.64
CA GLY A 300 25.26 13.47 22.49
C GLY A 300 26.70 13.83 22.12
N VAL A 301 27.65 13.45 22.96
CA VAL A 301 29.08 13.69 22.71
C VAL A 301 29.54 12.80 21.56
N VAL A 302 30.10 13.42 20.52
CA VAL A 302 30.73 12.70 19.40
C VAL A 302 32.24 12.69 19.64
N SER A 303 32.79 11.50 19.90
CA SER A 303 34.22 11.28 20.02
C SER A 303 34.69 10.42 18.87
N LEU A 304 35.26 11.04 17.84
CA LEU A 304 35.87 10.31 16.72
C LEU A 304 37.35 10.05 17.04
N PRO A 305 37.86 8.82 16.81
CA PRO A 305 39.28 8.53 16.96
C PRO A 305 40.07 9.36 15.95
N ARG A 306 41.19 9.96 16.40
CA ARG A 306 42.13 10.66 15.51
C ARG A 306 43.19 9.69 15.02
N SER A 307 43.52 9.78 13.74
CA SER A 307 44.55 8.97 13.07
C SER A 307 45.38 9.87 12.15
N GLU A 308 46.60 9.46 11.80
CA GLU A 308 47.41 10.17 10.79
C GLU A 308 46.75 10.21 9.42
N VAL A 309 45.88 9.22 9.13
CA VAL A 309 45.08 9.15 7.91
C VAL A 309 43.62 8.99 8.32
N GLU A 310 42.79 9.93 7.87
CA GLU A 310 41.34 9.95 8.06
C GLU A 310 40.66 9.76 6.70
N LEU A 311 39.72 8.81 6.61
CA LEU A 311 38.93 8.56 5.42
C LEU A 311 37.51 9.06 5.67
N PHE A 312 37.09 10.06 4.90
CA PHE A 312 35.71 10.55 4.89
C PHE A 312 34.99 9.89 3.72
N PHE A 313 34.04 9.01 4.04
CA PHE A 313 33.18 8.37 3.05
C PHE A 313 31.82 9.07 3.04
N ASP A 314 31.50 9.68 1.90
CA ASP A 314 30.15 10.12 1.59
C ASP A 314 29.46 8.99 0.81
N ILE A 315 28.54 8.29 1.45
CA ILE A 315 27.82 7.17 0.84
C ILE A 315 26.49 7.69 0.32
N GLU A 316 26.47 8.02 -0.96
CA GLU A 316 25.26 8.25 -1.71
C GLU A 316 24.79 6.91 -2.31
N VAL A 317 23.62 6.45 -1.90
CA VAL A 317 23.00 5.26 -2.51
C VAL A 317 22.35 5.68 -3.83
N ASP A 318 22.96 5.27 -4.94
CA ASP A 318 22.29 5.28 -6.24
C ASP A 318 21.26 4.14 -6.27
N THR A 319 19.99 4.51 -6.15
CA THR A 319 18.86 3.57 -6.14
C THR A 319 18.61 2.86 -7.47
N MET A 320 19.40 3.16 -8.51
CA MET A 320 19.20 2.65 -9.89
C MET A 320 19.89 1.30 -10.18
N ARG A 321 20.61 0.69 -9.24
CA ARG A 321 21.29 -0.61 -9.46
C ARG A 321 20.74 -1.70 -8.54
N VAL A 322 19.66 -2.33 -8.97
CA VAL A 322 19.28 -3.67 -8.52
C VAL A 322 19.41 -4.58 -9.74
N THR A 323 20.58 -5.19 -9.90
CA THR A 323 20.83 -6.29 -10.84
C THR A 323 20.46 -7.61 -10.20
#